data_AF-A0ABD7WS72-F1
#
_entry.id   AF-A0ABD7WS72-F1
#
_cell.length_a   1.000
_cell.length_b   1.000
_cell.length_c   1.000
_cell.angle_alpha   90.00
_cell.angle_beta   90.00
_cell.angle_gamma   90.00
#
_symmetry.space_group_name_H-M   'P 1'
#
loop_
_entity.id
_entity.type
_entity.pdbx_description
1 polymer ?
#
loop_
_entity_poly.entity_id
_entity_poly.type
_entity_poly.pdbx_seq_one_letter_code
_entity_poly.pdbx_strand_id
1 'polypeptide(L)'
;MFFMIALVIGGFVKISVFFYAVIVGLSTLFKVKRPSALTYPVGTVILFFSLTIASNFQEHLKEGLTIMPVLLFIPFHVVIPFTLLCIALIKHRMKKTNALQPS
;
A
#
# COMPACT_ATOMS: atom_id res chain seq x y z
N MET A 1 7.24 13.19 -30.79
CA MET A 1 8.07 11.98 -30.53
C MET A 1 8.68 12.00 -29.13
N PHE A 2 9.46 13.02 -28.74
CA PHE A 2 10.07 13.10 -27.41
C PHE A 2 9.08 13.02 -26.23
N PHE A 3 7.89 13.62 -26.36
CA PHE A 3 6.85 13.56 -25.32
C PHE A 3 6.37 12.13 -25.03
N MET A 4 6.13 11.31 -26.07
CA MET A 4 5.67 9.93 -25.88
C MET A 4 6.73 9.08 -25.19
N ILE A 5 8.00 9.26 -25.57
CA ILE A 5 9.13 8.56 -24.95
C ILE A 5 9.25 8.96 -23.47
N ALA A 6 9.15 10.26 -23.16
CA ALA A 6 9.18 10.75 -21.79
C ALA A 6 8.04 10.19 -20.93
N LEU A 7 6.83 10.08 -21.48
CA LEU A 7 5.67 9.53 -20.78
C LEU A 7 5.85 8.04 -20.42
N VAL A 8 6.34 7.26 -21.38
CA VAL A 8 6.60 5.82 -21.20
C VAL A 8 7.71 5.59 -20.19
N ILE A 9 8.82 6.33 -20.30
CA ILE A 9 9.94 6.23 -19.35
C ILE A 9 9.48 6.65 -17.95
N GLY A 10 8.74 7.75 -17.82
CA GLY A 10 8.23 8.21 -16.53
C GLY A 10 7.28 7.20 -15.87
N GLY A 11 6.42 6.56 -16.66
CA GLY A 11 5.56 5.46 -16.18
C GLY A 11 6.38 4.26 -15.71
N PHE A 12 7.38 3.84 -16.49
CA PHE A 12 8.24 2.72 -16.15
C PHE A 12 9.05 2.97 -14.86
N VAL A 13 9.61 4.17 -14.70
CA VAL A 13 10.32 4.57 -13.47
C VAL A 13 9.39 4.52 -12.27
N LYS A 14 8.17 5.07 -12.38
CA LYS A 14 7.16 5.01 -11.31
C LYS A 14 6.88 3.57 -10.89
N ILE A 15 6.58 2.69 -11.85
CA ILE A 15 6.26 1.28 -11.58
C ILE A 15 7.44 0.60 -10.89
N SER A 16 8.66 0.85 -11.36
CA SER A 16 9.89 0.27 -10.78
C SER A 16 10.10 0.70 -9.32
N VAL A 17 9.87 1.98 -9.01
CA VAL A 17 9.98 2.50 -7.64
C VAL A 17 8.93 1.89 -6.72
N PHE A 18 7.67 1.79 -7.17
CA PHE A 18 6.61 1.14 -6.39
C PHE A 18 6.88 -0.35 -6.17
N PHE A 19 7.35 -1.06 -7.19
CA PHE A 19 7.70 -2.47 -7.08
C PHE A 19 8.78 -2.71 -6.02
N TYR A 20 9.82 -1.89 -6.02
CA TYR A 20 10.86 -1.94 -5.00
C TYR A 20 10.30 -1.67 -3.59
N ALA A 21 9.48 -0.63 -3.43
CA ALA A 21 8.86 -0.29 -2.16
C ALA A 21 7.97 -1.43 -1.61
N VAL A 22 7.23 -2.12 -2.49
CA VAL A 22 6.41 -3.29 -2.11
C VAL A 22 7.29 -4.45 -1.62
N ILE A 23 8.37 -4.77 -2.33
CA ILE A 23 9.28 -5.86 -1.92
C ILE A 23 9.90 -5.56 -0.55
N VAL A 24 10.39 -4.33 -0.35
CA VAL A 24 10.96 -3.91 0.94
C VAL A 24 9.89 -3.94 2.03
N GLY A 25 8.70 -3.39 1.77
CA GLY A 25 7.59 -3.37 2.72
C GLY A 25 7.13 -4.77 3.14
N LEU A 26 6.99 -5.68 2.17
CA LEU A 26 6.67 -7.09 2.44
C LEU A 26 7.79 -7.77 3.22
N SER A 27 9.05 -7.52 2.86
CA SER A 27 10.20 -8.08 3.59
C SER A 27 10.22 -7.64 5.04
N THR A 28 9.89 -6.38 5.33
CA THR A 28 9.78 -5.85 6.70
C THR A 28 8.57 -6.42 7.45
N LEU A 29 7.41 -6.51 6.79
CA LEU A 29 6.17 -7.00 7.42
C LEU A 29 6.25 -8.49 7.77
N PHE A 30 6.79 -9.31 6.87
CA PHE A 30 6.92 -10.76 7.05
C PHE A 30 8.28 -11.18 7.65
N LYS A 31 9.14 -10.22 8.02
CA LYS A 31 10.51 -10.46 8.53
C LYS A 31 11.32 -11.46 7.69
N VAL A 32 11.18 -11.37 6.36
CA VAL A 32 11.84 -12.30 5.44
C VAL A 32 13.30 -11.90 5.30
N LYS A 33 14.22 -12.83 5.57
CA LYS A 33 15.69 -12.59 5.50
C LYS A 33 16.20 -12.34 4.08
N ARG A 34 15.42 -12.71 3.05
CA ARG A 34 15.80 -12.62 1.63
C ARG A 34 14.72 -11.91 0.80
N PRO A 35 14.77 -10.57 0.69
CA PRO A 35 13.82 -9.81 -0.13
C PRO A 35 13.80 -10.25 -1.60
N SER A 36 14.93 -10.73 -2.14
CA SER A 36 15.02 -11.20 -3.53
C SER A 36 14.14 -12.43 -3.84
N ALA A 37 13.80 -13.25 -2.84
CA ALA A 37 12.91 -14.40 -3.05
C ALA A 37 11.45 -13.96 -3.21
N LEU A 38 11.07 -12.80 -2.68
CA LEU A 38 9.72 -12.22 -2.81
C LEU A 38 9.51 -11.56 -4.18
N THR A 39 10.59 -11.18 -4.87
CA THR A 39 10.52 -10.56 -6.19
C THR A 39 9.79 -11.45 -7.21
N TYR A 40 10.03 -12.76 -7.18
CA TYR A 40 9.39 -13.72 -8.07
C TYR A 40 7.87 -13.77 -7.92
N PRO A 41 7.31 -14.13 -6.75
CA PRO A 41 5.85 -14.21 -6.58
C PRO A 41 5.18 -12.85 -6.77
N VAL A 42 5.76 -11.76 -6.26
CA VAL A 42 5.17 -10.42 -6.41
C VAL A 42 5.17 -9.99 -7.88
N GLY A 43 6.25 -10.24 -8.61
CA GLY A 43 6.33 -9.99 -10.05
C GLY A 43 5.28 -10.77 -10.84
N THR A 44 5.09 -12.06 -10.53
CA THR A 44 4.06 -12.89 -11.18
C THR A 44 2.64 -12.35 -10.94
N VAL A 45 2.32 -11.95 -9.70
CA VAL A 45 1.01 -11.37 -9.38
C VAL A 45 0.78 -10.08 -10.17
N ILE A 46 1.79 -9.21 -10.24
CA ILE A 46 1.70 -7.94 -10.98
C ILE A 46 1.50 -8.19 -12.47
N LEU A 47 2.20 -9.15 -13.06
CA LEU A 47 2.03 -9.53 -14.47
C LEU A 47 0.61 -10.04 -14.74
N PHE A 48 0.07 -10.88 -13.84
CA PHE A 48 -1.28 -11.41 -13.98
C PHE A 48 -2.35 -10.31 -13.87
N PHE A 49 -2.16 -9.38 -12.93
CA PHE A 49 -3.01 -8.19 -12.82
C PHE A 49 -2.91 -7.32 -14.07
N SER A 50 -1.72 -7.15 -14.66
CA SER A 50 -1.54 -6.40 -15.90
C SER A 50 -2.36 -6.98 -17.05
N LEU A 51 -2.35 -8.32 -17.21
CA LEU A 51 -3.14 -8.99 -18.24
C LEU A 51 -4.65 -8.84 -18.00
N THR A 52 -5.07 -8.92 -16.73
CA THR A 52 -6.48 -8.82 -16.35
C THR A 52 -7.02 -7.40 -16.56
N ILE A 53 -6.24 -6.37 -16.21
CA ILE A 53 -6.63 -4.96 -16.33
C ILE A 53 -6.62 -4.51 -17.80
N ALA A 54 -5.68 -5.03 -18.61
CA ALA A 54 -5.55 -4.65 -20.01
C ALA A 54 -6.80 -4.94 -20.85
N SER A 55 -7.58 -5.97 -20.51
CA SER A 55 -8.77 -6.36 -21.27
C SER A 55 -9.96 -5.40 -21.11
N ASN A 56 -10.05 -4.67 -19.98
CA ASN A 56 -11.19 -3.81 -19.65
C ASN A 56 -10.76 -2.43 -19.09
N PHE A 57 -9.65 -1.89 -19.59
CA PHE A 57 -9.03 -0.68 -19.04
C PHE A 57 -9.93 0.55 -19.03
N GLN A 58 -10.75 0.77 -20.07
CA GLN A 58 -11.61 1.97 -20.15
C GLN A 58 -12.72 1.99 -19.10
N GLU A 59 -13.35 0.85 -18.84
CA GLU A 59 -14.38 0.71 -17.81
C GLU A 59 -13.75 0.77 -16.41
N HIS A 60 -12.59 0.12 -16.24
CA HIS A 60 -11.80 0.17 -15.00
C HIS A 60 -11.29 1.57 -14.65
N LEU A 61 -10.96 2.42 -15.63
CA LEU A 61 -10.58 3.80 -15.36
C LEU A 61 -11.77 4.66 -14.92
N LYS A 62 -12.94 4.45 -15.52
CA LYS A 62 -14.15 5.21 -15.19
C LYS A 62 -14.67 4.83 -13.80
N GLU A 63 -14.65 3.54 -13.50
CA GLU A 63 -15.04 2.99 -12.22
C GLU A 63 -13.97 3.22 -11.15
N GLY A 64 -12.69 3.11 -11.51
CA GLY A 64 -11.55 3.43 -10.65
C GLY A 64 -11.49 4.89 -10.22
N LEU A 65 -11.88 5.85 -11.07
CA LEU A 65 -11.93 7.26 -10.66
C LEU A 65 -13.06 7.56 -9.66
N THR A 66 -14.10 6.75 -9.60
CA THR A 66 -15.28 7.01 -8.77
C THR A 66 -15.29 6.15 -7.50
N ILE A 67 -14.99 4.85 -7.65
CA ILE A 67 -15.03 3.85 -6.59
C ILE A 67 -13.69 3.78 -5.84
N MET A 68 -12.54 3.93 -6.50
CA MET A 68 -11.24 3.79 -5.84
C MET A 68 -10.96 4.87 -4.78
N PRO A 69 -11.34 6.15 -4.96
CA PRO A 69 -11.28 7.14 -3.89
C PRO A 69 -12.04 6.72 -2.64
N VAL A 70 -13.27 6.24 -2.79
CA VAL A 70 -14.13 5.86 -1.66
C VAL A 70 -13.61 4.58 -1.00
N LEU A 71 -13.21 3.58 -1.79
CA LEU A 71 -12.82 2.27 -1.28
C LEU A 71 -11.39 2.21 -0.74
N LEU A 72 -10.43 2.95 -1.30
CA LEU A 72 -9.04 2.94 -0.81
C LEU A 72 -8.74 4.12 0.10
N PHE A 73 -9.13 5.37 -0.23
CA PHE A 73 -8.72 6.50 0.60
C PHE A 73 -9.46 6.55 1.93
N ILE A 74 -10.75 6.22 1.98
CA ILE A 74 -11.51 6.27 3.23
C ILE A 74 -10.93 5.30 4.27
N PRO A 75 -10.75 3.99 4.00
CA PRO A 75 -10.18 3.11 5.01
C PRO A 75 -8.72 3.46 5.30
N PHE A 76 -7.88 3.73 4.30
CA PHE A 76 -6.46 3.97 4.58
C PHE A 76 -6.22 5.26 5.37
N HIS A 77 -6.99 6.32 5.09
CA HIS A 77 -6.81 7.61 5.73
C HIS A 77 -7.62 7.79 7.00
N VAL A 78 -8.74 7.07 7.20
CA VAL A 78 -9.54 7.16 8.42
C VAL A 78 -9.19 6.03 9.40
N VAL A 79 -9.02 4.79 8.93
CA VAL A 79 -8.78 3.64 9.81
C VAL A 79 -7.40 3.71 10.45
N ILE A 80 -6.36 4.12 9.73
CA ILE A 80 -5.00 4.22 10.30
C ILE A 80 -4.95 5.22 11.47
N PRO A 81 -5.32 6.51 11.31
CA PRO A 81 -5.29 7.44 12.45
C PRO A 81 -6.29 7.07 13.54
N PHE A 82 -7.46 6.51 13.20
CA PHE A 82 -8.44 6.12 14.20
C PHE A 82 -7.98 4.92 15.04
N THR A 83 -7.38 3.90 14.43
CA THR A 83 -6.79 2.77 15.16
C THR A 83 -5.62 3.21 16.04
N LEU A 84 -4.75 4.09 15.53
CA LEU A 84 -3.68 4.71 16.31
C LEU A 84 -4.23 5.50 17.51
N LEU A 85 -5.31 6.27 17.30
CA LEU A 85 -5.99 7.02 18.35
C LEU A 85 -6.61 6.08 19.40
N CYS A 86 -7.31 5.02 18.98
CA CYS A 86 -7.87 4.02 19.89
C CYS A 86 -6.77 3.36 20.73
N ILE A 87 -5.67 2.92 20.10
CA ILE A 87 -4.53 2.32 20.80
C ILE A 87 -3.92 3.34 21.78
N ALA A 88 -3.72 4.59 21.35
CA ALA A 88 -3.16 5.64 22.20
C ALA A 88 -4.06 5.95 23.41
N LEU A 89 -5.38 6.03 23.23
CA LEU A 89 -6.34 6.26 24.30
C LEU A 89 -6.37 5.09 25.30
N ILE A 90 -6.39 3.84 24.82
CA ILE A 90 -6.32 2.65 25.68
C ILE A 90 -5.02 2.67 26.47
N LYS A 91 -3.88 2.90 25.81
CA LYS A 91 -2.56 2.96 26.46
C LYS A 91 -2.46 4.11 27.46
N HIS A 92 -3.04 5.27 27.17
CA HIS A 92 -3.09 6.42 28.08
C HIS A 92 -3.95 6.13 29.32
N ARG A 93 -5.11 5.47 29.15
CA ARG A 93 -5.97 5.04 30.27
C ARG A 93 -5.29 3.96 31.13
N MET A 94 -4.57 3.02 30.51
CA MET A 94 -3.79 2.01 31.24
C MET A 94 -2.61 2.63 32.00
N LYS A 95 -1.89 3.59 31.40
CA LYS A 95 -0.79 4.31 32.09
C LYS A 95 -1.29 5.14 33.27
N LYS A 96 -2.46 5.76 33.18
CA LYS A 96 -3.07 6.53 34.27
C LYS A 96 -3.51 5.63 35.44
N THR A 97 -3.87 4.37 35.16
CA THR A 97 -4.20 3.37 36.19
C THR A 97 -2.96 2.85 36.91
N ASN A 98 -1.85 2.62 36.19
CA ASN A 98 -0.56 2.24 36.80
C ASN A 98 0.11 3.39 37.59
N ALA A 99 -0.27 4.65 37.33
CA ALA A 99 0.18 5.80 38.13
C ALA A 99 -0.64 6.01 39.43
N LEU A 100 -1.75 5.27 39.60
CA LEU A 100 -2.61 5.31 40.78
C LEU A 100 -2.49 4.06 41.66
N GLN A 101 -1.48 3.21 41.41
CA GLN A 101 -1.07 2.15 42.34
C GLN A 101 0.26 2.55 43.00
N PRO A 102 0.26 3.44 44.02
CA PRO A 102 1.29 3.45 45.03
C PRO A 102 0.97 2.37 46.05
N SER A 103 1.69 1.25 46.00
CA SER A 103 1.94 0.36 47.15
C SER A 103 2.93 -0.72 46.75
#